data_AF-A0A5W2M1R2-F1
#
_entry.id   AF-A0A5W2M1R2-F1
#
_cell.length_a   1.000
_cell.length_b   1.000
_cell.length_c   1.000
_cell.angle_alpha   90.00
_cell.angle_beta   90.00
_cell.angle_gamma   90.00
#
_symmetry.space_group_name_H-M   'P 1'
#
loop_
_entity.id
_entity.type
_entity.pdbx_description
1 polymer ?
#
loop_
_entity_poly.entity_id
_entity_poly.type
_entity_poly.pdbx_seq_one_letter_code
_entity_poly.pdbx_strand_id
1 'polypeptide(L)'
;FLSASRRQAFQFKTAIQEVALEVDVELKGGDKIILSNGAQLHFLGTSAATAQSYTGNLKFDEFFWVSNFINLRKVAGAMATLKGLTRTYFSTPSGETHEAYPFWTGDRWNEKRQKSKRLEFDVSWKALNSGVLYPDKTWRQIVTLQDVIDHGWEYTDLGEIQDENSEDEFRNLYMCEFVRDGESAFSLNSLIGCGVDGYDDWPDWKPFAPRPVGNRPVWVGYDANGSTGNGDSGALCVVVPPAVPGGRFRTIETRQVRGLEFE
;
A
#
# COMPACT_ATOMS: atom_id res chain seq x y z
N PHE A 1 -2.50 11.67 -6.53
CA PHE A 1 -2.50 10.26 -6.13
C PHE A 1 -1.24 10.02 -5.32
N LEU A 2 -1.40 9.49 -4.12
CA LEU A 2 -0.34 9.14 -3.19
C LEU A 2 -0.49 7.65 -2.89
N SER A 3 0.58 6.88 -2.96
CA SER A 3 0.56 5.43 -2.69
C SER A 3 1.78 5.02 -1.85
N ALA A 4 1.84 3.76 -1.43
CA ALA A 4 2.93 3.19 -0.63
C ALA A 4 4.29 3.16 -1.35
N SER A 5 4.31 3.34 -2.68
CA SER A 5 5.51 3.58 -3.48
C SER A 5 5.19 4.36 -4.75
N ARG A 6 6.21 4.97 -5.38
CA ARG A 6 6.03 5.65 -6.67
C ARG A 6 5.65 4.66 -7.79
N ARG A 7 6.19 3.44 -7.73
CA ARG A 7 5.84 2.35 -8.66
C ARG A 7 4.36 2.00 -8.60
N GLN A 8 3.79 1.86 -7.40
CA GLN A 8 2.35 1.63 -7.24
C GLN A 8 1.53 2.84 -7.71
N ALA A 9 1.96 4.07 -7.41
CA ALA A 9 1.31 5.26 -7.93
C ALA A 9 1.26 5.30 -9.48
N PHE A 10 2.26 4.74 -10.16
CA PHE A 10 2.25 4.59 -11.62
C PHE A 10 1.33 3.48 -12.14
N GLN A 11 0.95 2.48 -11.33
CA GLN A 11 -0.10 1.54 -11.72
C GLN A 11 -1.45 2.26 -11.84
N PHE A 12 -1.79 3.20 -10.93
CA PHE A 12 -2.96 4.07 -11.10
C PHE A 12 -2.89 4.89 -12.38
N LYS A 13 -1.70 5.40 -12.71
CA LYS A 13 -1.51 6.15 -13.94
C LYS A 13 -1.85 5.29 -15.15
N THR A 14 -1.32 4.06 -15.22
CA THR A 14 -1.61 3.12 -16.31
C THR A 14 -3.10 2.84 -16.42
N ALA A 15 -3.76 2.48 -15.32
CA ALA A 15 -5.20 2.23 -15.32
C ALA A 15 -6.03 3.45 -15.78
N ILE A 16 -5.66 4.66 -15.35
CA ILE A 16 -6.29 5.90 -15.80
C ILE A 16 -6.11 6.11 -17.31
N GLN A 17 -4.92 5.79 -17.85
CA GLN A 17 -4.64 5.90 -19.27
C GLN A 17 -5.44 4.86 -20.07
N GLU A 18 -5.54 3.62 -19.60
CA GLU A 18 -6.33 2.55 -20.22
C GLU A 18 -7.82 2.92 -20.27
N VAL A 19 -8.40 3.36 -19.14
CA VAL A 19 -9.80 3.81 -19.10
C VAL A 19 -10.06 5.01 -20.04
N ALA A 20 -9.10 5.92 -20.18
CA ALA A 20 -9.23 7.03 -21.12
C ALA A 20 -9.16 6.57 -22.59
N LEU A 21 -8.36 5.56 -22.88
CA LEU A 21 -8.26 4.98 -24.23
C LEU A 21 -9.55 4.27 -24.65
N GLU A 22 -10.30 3.68 -23.72
CA GLU A 22 -11.63 3.09 -24.00
C GLU A 22 -12.65 4.11 -24.55
N VAL A 23 -12.38 5.42 -24.37
CA VAL A 23 -13.19 6.51 -24.93
C VAL A 23 -12.40 7.37 -25.93
N ASP A 24 -11.40 6.77 -26.58
CA ASP A 24 -10.55 7.37 -27.61
C ASP A 24 -9.76 8.62 -27.14
N VAL A 25 -9.45 8.72 -25.84
CA VAL A 25 -8.66 9.81 -25.26
C VAL A 25 -7.26 9.33 -24.89
N GLU A 26 -6.25 9.80 -25.63
CA GLU A 26 -4.85 9.53 -25.32
C GLU A 26 -4.32 10.51 -24.25
N LEU A 27 -4.10 10.02 -23.02
CA LEU A 27 -3.48 10.80 -21.95
C LEU A 27 -1.96 10.65 -21.96
N LYS A 28 -1.24 11.77 -22.09
CA LYS A 28 0.24 11.82 -22.15
C LYS A 28 0.86 12.44 -20.91
N GLY A 29 2.10 12.05 -20.64
CA GLY A 29 2.94 12.67 -19.60
C GLY A 29 3.87 11.67 -18.90
N GLY A 30 5.02 12.15 -18.44
CA GLY A 30 5.98 11.36 -17.64
C GLY A 30 5.54 11.28 -16.18
N ASP A 31 5.96 12.26 -15.38
CA ASP A 31 5.69 12.30 -13.92
C ASP A 31 4.29 12.81 -13.54
N LYS A 32 3.59 13.44 -14.48
CA LYS A 32 2.22 13.95 -14.31
C LYS A 32 1.46 13.91 -15.62
N ILE A 33 0.14 13.85 -15.56
CA ILE A 33 -0.76 14.02 -16.71
C ILE A 33 -1.36 15.41 -16.64
N ILE A 34 -1.41 16.12 -17.77
CA ILE A 34 -2.12 17.39 -17.91
C ILE A 34 -3.33 17.15 -18.81
N LEU A 35 -4.52 17.43 -18.28
CA LEU A 35 -5.77 17.29 -19.02
C LEU A 35 -6.02 18.50 -19.92
N SER A 36 -6.92 18.35 -20.90
CA SER A 36 -7.25 19.40 -21.88
C SER A 36 -7.76 20.71 -21.25
N ASN A 37 -8.34 20.64 -20.05
CA ASN A 37 -8.79 21.79 -19.27
C ASN A 37 -7.70 22.39 -18.34
N GLY A 38 -6.46 21.93 -18.45
CA GLY A 38 -5.33 22.38 -17.63
C GLY A 38 -5.22 21.74 -16.24
N ALA A 39 -6.16 20.88 -15.85
CA ALA A 39 -6.06 20.12 -14.60
C ALA A 39 -4.87 19.15 -14.64
N GLN A 40 -4.23 18.93 -13.49
CA GLN A 40 -3.03 18.10 -13.39
C GLN A 40 -3.26 16.90 -12.48
N LEU A 41 -2.85 15.71 -12.94
CA LEU A 41 -2.82 14.49 -12.15
C LEU A 41 -1.37 14.20 -11.78
N HIS A 42 -1.07 14.27 -10.49
CA HIS A 42 0.24 13.97 -9.92
C HIS A 42 0.24 12.59 -9.27
N PHE A 43 1.32 11.83 -9.47
CA PHE A 43 1.52 10.48 -8.94
C PHE A 43 2.73 10.48 -8.01
N LEU A 44 2.48 10.34 -6.71
CA LEU A 44 3.44 10.58 -5.63
C LEU A 44 3.68 9.28 -4.86
N GLY A 45 4.94 9.03 -4.50
CA GLY A 45 5.33 7.99 -3.54
C GLY A 45 5.32 8.51 -2.10
N THR A 46 5.97 7.78 -1.19
CA THR A 46 5.95 8.04 0.27
C THR A 46 6.84 9.18 0.75
N SER A 47 7.50 9.91 -0.17
CA SER A 47 8.35 11.05 0.18
C SER A 47 7.52 12.24 0.66
N ALA A 48 7.52 12.46 1.98
CA ALA A 48 6.84 13.59 2.62
C ALA A 48 7.28 14.96 2.08
N ALA A 49 8.53 15.08 1.61
CA ALA A 49 9.06 16.31 1.01
C ALA A 49 8.37 16.65 -0.32
N THR A 50 8.08 15.64 -1.14
CA THR A 50 7.37 15.82 -2.42
C THR A 50 5.86 16.01 -2.23
N ALA A 51 5.29 15.47 -1.16
CA ALA A 51 3.85 15.48 -0.92
C ALA A 51 3.27 16.83 -0.42
N GLN A 52 4.10 17.84 -0.08
CA GLN A 52 3.60 19.11 0.47
C GLN A 52 3.32 20.21 -0.56
N SER A 53 3.86 20.09 -1.78
CA SER A 53 3.92 21.23 -2.71
C SER A 53 2.65 21.48 -3.53
N TYR A 54 1.67 20.57 -3.48
CA TYR A 54 0.51 20.60 -4.37
C TYR A 54 -0.77 21.06 -3.67
N THR A 55 -1.70 21.64 -4.43
CA THR A 55 -3.06 21.92 -3.97
C THR A 55 -4.05 21.18 -4.87
N GLY A 56 -4.95 20.39 -4.29
CA GLY A 56 -5.95 19.63 -5.06
C GLY A 56 -6.63 18.53 -4.26
N ASN A 57 -7.43 17.71 -4.94
CA ASN A 57 -8.02 16.52 -4.33
C ASN A 57 -6.91 15.51 -4.01
N LEU A 58 -6.97 14.93 -2.80
CA LEU A 58 -6.06 13.87 -2.37
C LEU A 58 -6.73 12.51 -2.55
N LYS A 59 -6.06 11.62 -3.29
CA LYS A 59 -6.36 10.18 -3.35
C LYS A 59 -5.15 9.47 -2.73
N PHE A 60 -5.35 8.83 -1.59
CA PHE A 60 -4.32 8.15 -0.82
C PHE A 60 -4.62 6.65 -0.80
N ASP A 61 -3.93 5.96 -1.70
CA ASP A 61 -3.95 4.54 -1.92
C ASP A 61 -3.06 3.79 -0.92
N GLU A 62 -3.42 2.54 -0.66
CA GLU A 62 -2.76 1.61 0.23
C GLU A 62 -2.31 2.19 1.58
N PHE A 63 -3.15 3.03 2.18
CA PHE A 63 -2.76 3.77 3.39
C PHE A 63 -2.54 2.89 4.63
N PHE A 64 -3.02 1.63 4.64
CA PHE A 64 -2.73 0.63 5.67
C PHE A 64 -1.40 -0.11 5.46
N TRP A 65 -0.72 0.13 4.33
CA TRP A 65 0.57 -0.48 3.98
C TRP A 65 1.71 0.55 3.88
N VAL A 66 1.44 1.79 4.29
CA VAL A 66 2.39 2.90 4.23
C VAL A 66 3.13 3.06 5.55
N SER A 67 4.45 3.24 5.48
CA SER A 67 5.25 3.63 6.64
C SER A 67 5.03 5.09 7.02
N ASN A 68 5.06 5.37 8.33
CA ASN A 68 4.96 6.73 8.86
C ASN A 68 3.69 7.47 8.38
N PHE A 69 2.58 6.74 8.25
CA PHE A 69 1.27 7.22 7.86
C PHE A 69 0.82 8.44 8.65
N ILE A 70 1.09 8.55 9.97
CA ILE A 70 0.69 9.74 10.74
C ILE A 70 1.32 11.01 10.16
N ASN A 71 2.62 10.96 9.88
CA ASN A 71 3.33 12.09 9.29
C ASN A 71 2.90 12.29 7.84
N LEU A 72 2.84 11.23 7.03
CA LEU A 72 2.52 11.33 5.62
C LEU A 72 1.09 11.86 5.41
N ARG A 73 0.11 11.39 6.19
CA ARG A 73 -1.25 11.91 6.22
C ARG A 73 -1.29 13.39 6.62
N LYS A 74 -0.49 13.80 7.63
CA LYS A 74 -0.44 15.20 8.08
C LYS A 74 0.01 16.11 6.94
N VAL A 75 1.09 15.74 6.25
CA VAL A 75 1.66 16.55 5.17
C VAL A 75 0.79 16.50 3.91
N ALA A 76 0.32 15.32 3.53
CA ALA A 76 -0.52 15.14 2.34
C ALA A 76 -1.91 15.78 2.53
N GLY A 77 -2.46 15.72 3.75
CA GLY A 77 -3.72 16.37 4.07
C GLY A 77 -3.70 17.88 3.84
N ALA A 78 -2.52 18.53 3.93
CA ALA A 78 -2.39 19.96 3.65
C ALA A 78 -2.71 20.32 2.18
N MET A 79 -2.53 19.38 1.25
CA MET A 79 -2.84 19.57 -0.18
C MET A 79 -4.33 19.83 -0.45
N ALA A 80 -5.20 19.26 0.39
CA ALA A 80 -6.65 19.32 0.25
C ALA A 80 -7.27 20.12 1.40
N THR A 81 -6.91 21.41 1.52
CA THR A 81 -7.38 22.32 2.59
C THR A 81 -8.42 23.34 2.12
N LEU A 82 -8.46 23.64 0.83
CA LEU A 82 -9.46 24.55 0.26
C LEU A 82 -10.86 23.93 0.27
N LYS A 83 -11.89 24.78 0.38
CA LYS A 83 -13.29 24.36 0.34
C LYS A 83 -13.60 23.65 -0.99
N GLY A 84 -14.24 22.50 -0.90
CA GLY A 84 -14.60 21.67 -2.06
C GLY A 84 -13.56 20.61 -2.43
N LEU A 85 -12.34 20.67 -1.87
CA LEU A 85 -11.35 19.61 -2.05
C LEU A 85 -11.65 18.44 -1.12
N THR A 86 -11.43 17.23 -1.63
CA THR A 86 -11.69 15.98 -0.93
C THR A 86 -10.39 15.23 -0.61
N ARG A 87 -10.44 14.40 0.43
CA ARG A 87 -9.40 13.44 0.79
C ARG A 87 -10.05 12.06 0.79
N THR A 88 -9.63 11.21 -0.12
CA THR A 88 -10.11 9.82 -0.22
C THR A 88 -8.97 8.90 0.15
N TYR A 89 -9.23 8.01 1.09
CA TYR A 89 -8.31 6.98 1.57
C TYR A 89 -8.92 5.63 1.21
N PHE A 90 -8.14 4.73 0.67
CA PHE A 90 -8.57 3.37 0.30
C PHE A 90 -7.37 2.43 0.39
N SER A 91 -7.61 1.20 0.84
CA SER A 91 -6.58 0.20 1.11
C SER A 91 -7.24 -1.13 1.42
N THR A 92 -6.52 -2.22 1.20
CA THR A 92 -6.80 -3.49 1.91
C THR A 92 -6.42 -3.32 3.40
N PRO A 93 -7.15 -3.94 4.34
CA PRO A 93 -6.81 -3.85 5.75
C PRO A 93 -5.51 -4.59 6.03
N SER A 94 -4.75 -4.08 6.99
CA SER A 94 -3.54 -4.72 7.45
C SER A 94 -3.72 -5.23 8.88
N GLY A 95 -2.85 -4.86 9.82
CA GLY A 95 -2.97 -5.25 11.23
C GLY A 95 -3.57 -4.16 12.12
N GLU A 96 -4.19 -4.55 13.23
CA GLU A 96 -4.67 -3.62 14.28
C GLU A 96 -3.51 -2.81 14.91
N THR A 97 -2.30 -3.35 14.83
CA THR A 97 -1.08 -2.67 15.29
C THR A 97 -0.66 -1.52 14.37
N HIS A 98 -1.21 -1.43 13.14
CA HIS A 98 -0.83 -0.40 12.19
C HIS A 98 -1.23 1.00 12.68
N GLU A 99 -0.38 2.01 12.47
CA GLU A 99 -0.64 3.38 12.96
C GLU A 99 -1.87 4.07 12.33
N ALA A 100 -2.36 3.53 11.21
CA ALA A 100 -3.60 3.98 10.57
C ALA A 100 -4.86 3.40 11.22
N TYR A 101 -4.75 2.32 12.01
CA TYR A 101 -5.90 1.67 12.64
C TYR A 101 -6.68 2.63 13.56
N PRO A 102 -6.03 3.41 14.46
CA PRO A 102 -6.74 4.42 15.26
C PRO A 102 -7.42 5.53 14.44
N PHE A 103 -6.95 5.80 13.21
CA PHE A 103 -7.61 6.74 12.31
C PHE A 103 -8.89 6.13 11.71
N TRP A 104 -8.84 4.85 11.35
CA TRP A 104 -9.99 4.10 10.85
C TRP A 104 -11.07 3.93 11.93
N THR A 105 -10.70 3.45 13.12
CA THR A 105 -11.62 3.19 14.25
C THR A 105 -12.15 4.46 14.93
N GLY A 106 -11.67 5.63 14.55
CA GLY A 106 -12.06 6.89 15.19
C GLY A 106 -11.39 7.13 16.55
N ASP A 107 -10.55 6.22 17.05
CA ASP A 107 -9.84 6.38 18.32
C ASP A 107 -8.96 7.63 18.33
N ARG A 108 -8.30 7.92 17.21
CA ARG A 108 -7.53 9.15 17.02
C ARG A 108 -8.39 10.41 17.14
N TRP A 109 -9.65 10.34 16.70
CA TRP A 109 -10.60 11.43 16.89
C TRP A 109 -10.98 11.52 18.38
N ASN A 110 -11.20 10.40 19.05
CA ASN A 110 -11.52 10.35 20.49
C ASN A 110 -10.37 10.74 21.43
N GLU A 111 -9.11 10.63 21.00
CA GLU A 111 -7.91 10.79 21.83
C GLU A 111 -7.92 12.09 22.66
N LYS A 112 -8.25 13.22 22.01
CA LYS A 112 -8.25 14.55 22.64
C LYS A 112 -9.59 14.93 23.30
N ARG A 113 -10.57 14.03 23.30
CA ARG A 113 -11.90 14.26 23.88
C ARG A 113 -11.97 13.72 25.29
N GLN A 114 -12.72 14.43 26.15
CA GLN A 114 -13.08 13.93 27.48
C GLN A 114 -13.76 12.57 27.35
N LYS A 115 -13.52 11.65 28.30
CA LYS A 115 -14.07 10.28 28.25
C LYS A 115 -15.58 10.25 28.00
N SER A 116 -16.33 11.17 28.63
CA SER A 116 -17.80 11.31 28.47
C SER A 116 -18.26 11.85 27.11
N LYS A 117 -17.34 12.33 26.28
CA LYS A 117 -17.59 12.88 24.93
C LYS A 117 -16.99 12.00 23.82
N ARG A 118 -16.36 10.88 24.18
CA ARG A 118 -15.89 9.89 23.21
C ARG A 118 -17.10 9.17 22.63
N LEU A 119 -17.04 8.86 21.34
CA LEU A 119 -18.09 8.14 20.63
C LEU A 119 -17.49 6.88 20.01
N GLU A 120 -18.18 5.77 20.14
CA GLU A 120 -17.79 4.52 19.49
C GLU A 120 -18.14 4.58 18.00
N PHE A 121 -17.23 4.07 17.16
CA PHE A 121 -17.45 3.96 15.73
C PHE A 121 -17.57 2.47 15.41
N ASP A 122 -18.74 2.03 14.97
CA ASP A 122 -18.95 0.66 14.52
C ASP A 122 -18.30 0.46 13.15
N VAL A 123 -17.06 -0.01 13.16
CA VAL A 123 -16.30 -0.26 11.92
C VAL A 123 -16.45 -1.69 11.39
N SER A 124 -17.48 -2.42 11.84
CA SER A 124 -17.79 -3.74 11.29
C SER A 124 -18.28 -3.65 9.85
N TRP A 125 -18.04 -4.69 9.05
CA TRP A 125 -18.60 -4.81 7.70
C TRP A 125 -20.12 -4.63 7.69
N LYS A 126 -20.82 -5.19 8.69
CA LYS A 126 -22.28 -5.07 8.80
C LYS A 126 -22.76 -3.62 8.89
N ALA A 127 -22.01 -2.76 9.56
CA ALA A 127 -22.31 -1.34 9.63
C ALA A 127 -21.85 -0.59 8.36
N LEU A 128 -20.73 -1.00 7.76
CA LEU A 128 -20.03 -0.21 6.73
C LEU A 128 -20.24 -0.67 5.29
N ASN A 129 -20.89 -1.80 5.01
CA ASN A 129 -21.04 -2.32 3.63
C ASN A 129 -21.76 -1.33 2.68
N SER A 130 -22.69 -0.53 3.21
CA SER A 130 -23.43 0.51 2.49
C SER A 130 -22.86 1.92 2.71
N GLY A 131 -21.78 2.01 3.47
CA GLY A 131 -21.09 3.25 3.80
C GLY A 131 -21.80 4.14 4.83
N VAL A 132 -21.03 4.71 5.77
CA VAL A 132 -21.55 5.51 6.89
C VAL A 132 -20.71 6.76 7.11
N LEU A 133 -21.37 7.91 7.29
CA LEU A 133 -20.74 9.16 7.70
C LEU A 133 -20.65 9.26 9.22
N TYR A 134 -19.43 9.32 9.73
CA TYR A 134 -19.17 9.42 11.18
C TYR A 134 -19.00 10.87 11.68
N PRO A 135 -19.01 11.10 13.01
CA PRO A 135 -18.83 12.41 13.63
C PRO A 135 -17.52 13.13 13.28
N ASP A 136 -16.48 12.38 12.89
CA ASP A 136 -15.22 12.93 12.41
C ASP A 136 -15.29 13.50 10.99
N LYS A 137 -16.47 13.44 10.36
CA LYS A 137 -16.76 13.88 8.98
C LYS A 137 -16.10 13.03 7.91
N THR A 138 -15.67 11.83 8.27
CA THR A 138 -15.18 10.83 7.31
C THR A 138 -16.32 9.87 7.00
N TRP A 139 -16.64 9.73 5.71
CA TRP A 139 -17.49 8.65 5.22
C TRP A 139 -16.62 7.41 5.03
N ARG A 140 -17.04 6.28 5.60
CA ARG A 140 -16.30 5.01 5.61
C ARG A 140 -17.16 3.94 4.96
N GLN A 141 -16.53 3.07 4.17
CA GLN A 141 -17.17 1.92 3.55
C GLN A 141 -16.20 0.74 3.56
N ILE A 142 -16.74 -0.47 3.72
CA ILE A 142 -16.04 -1.72 3.44
C ILE A 142 -16.71 -2.36 2.22
N VAL A 143 -15.91 -2.86 1.29
CA VAL A 143 -16.37 -3.60 0.10
C VAL A 143 -15.55 -4.87 0.01
N THR A 144 -16.18 -6.01 0.27
CA THR A 144 -15.57 -7.34 0.19
C THR A 144 -15.65 -7.90 -1.23
N LEU A 145 -14.87 -8.95 -1.53
CA LEU A 145 -15.01 -9.67 -2.80
C LEU A 145 -16.42 -10.25 -2.98
N GLN A 146 -17.00 -10.79 -1.90
CA GLN A 146 -18.38 -11.28 -1.93
C GLN A 146 -19.36 -10.15 -2.28
N ASP A 147 -19.21 -8.96 -1.69
CA ASP A 147 -20.05 -7.82 -2.04
C ASP A 147 -19.94 -7.51 -3.54
N VAL A 148 -18.73 -7.51 -4.10
CA VAL A 148 -18.50 -7.23 -5.53
C VAL A 148 -19.18 -8.27 -6.43
N ILE A 149 -19.08 -9.56 -6.09
CA ILE A 149 -19.74 -10.65 -6.80
C ILE A 149 -21.27 -10.50 -6.72
N ASP A 150 -21.80 -10.23 -5.53
CA ASP A 150 -23.24 -10.04 -5.30
C ASP A 150 -23.80 -8.84 -6.09
N HIS A 151 -22.95 -7.87 -6.45
CA HIS A 151 -23.29 -6.72 -7.27
C HIS A 151 -23.06 -6.93 -8.79
N GLY A 152 -22.80 -8.17 -9.22
CA GLY A 152 -22.77 -8.56 -10.63
C GLY A 152 -21.38 -8.69 -11.25
N TRP A 153 -20.33 -8.83 -10.44
CA TRP A 153 -19.01 -9.20 -10.95
C TRP A 153 -18.92 -10.70 -11.23
N GLU A 154 -18.69 -11.08 -12.49
CA GLU A 154 -18.73 -12.47 -12.96
C GLU A 154 -17.35 -13.07 -13.28
N TYR A 155 -16.26 -12.29 -13.17
CA TYR A 155 -14.92 -12.70 -13.61
C TYR A 155 -14.04 -13.28 -12.50
N THR A 156 -14.61 -13.60 -11.34
CA THR A 156 -13.86 -14.17 -10.21
C THR A 156 -14.63 -15.35 -9.62
N ASP A 157 -13.98 -16.51 -9.56
CA ASP A 157 -14.50 -17.67 -8.84
C ASP A 157 -14.12 -17.57 -7.36
N LEU A 158 -15.11 -17.39 -6.50
CA LEU A 158 -14.87 -17.27 -5.07
C LEU A 158 -14.39 -18.58 -4.44
N GLY A 159 -14.84 -19.73 -4.97
CA GLY A 159 -14.44 -21.04 -4.47
C GLY A 159 -12.96 -21.31 -4.74
N GLU A 160 -12.48 -20.97 -5.94
CA GLU A 160 -11.06 -21.06 -6.28
C GLU A 160 -10.20 -20.18 -5.35
N ILE A 161 -10.62 -18.93 -5.12
CA ILE A 161 -9.91 -18.02 -4.21
C ILE A 161 -9.90 -18.55 -2.77
N GLN A 162 -11.00 -19.15 -2.30
CA GLN A 162 -11.05 -19.76 -0.97
C GLN A 162 -10.13 -20.98 -0.85
N ASP A 163 -10.05 -21.80 -1.90
CA ASP A 163 -9.22 -23.02 -1.90
C ASP A 163 -7.70 -22.71 -1.97
N GLU A 164 -7.32 -21.61 -2.64
CA GLU A 164 -5.91 -21.18 -2.78
C GLU A 164 -5.32 -20.50 -1.55
N ASN A 165 -6.16 -20.02 -0.62
CA ASN A 165 -5.73 -19.21 0.52
C ASN A 165 -6.02 -19.92 1.84
N SER A 166 -5.21 -19.66 2.86
CA SER A 166 -5.61 -20.00 4.23
C SER A 166 -6.84 -19.20 4.66
N GLU A 167 -7.57 -19.68 5.67
CA GLU A 167 -8.76 -18.98 6.17
C GLU A 167 -8.45 -17.54 6.60
N ASP A 168 -7.31 -17.33 7.26
CA ASP A 168 -6.88 -16.01 7.74
C ASP A 168 -6.50 -15.07 6.58
N GLU A 169 -5.80 -15.57 5.55
CA GLU A 169 -5.50 -14.81 4.34
C GLU A 169 -6.78 -14.44 3.59
N PHE A 170 -7.70 -15.40 3.45
CA PHE A 170 -8.97 -15.19 2.79
C PHE A 170 -9.78 -14.08 3.47
N ARG A 171 -9.89 -14.15 4.81
CA ARG A 171 -10.61 -13.17 5.61
C ARG A 171 -9.97 -11.78 5.56
N ASN A 172 -8.65 -11.69 5.62
CA ASN A 172 -7.96 -10.40 5.56
C ASN A 172 -8.06 -9.76 4.16
N LEU A 173 -7.66 -10.49 3.12
CA LEU A 173 -7.50 -9.94 1.77
C LEU A 173 -8.84 -9.74 1.05
N TYR A 174 -9.80 -10.65 1.25
CA TYR A 174 -11.04 -10.68 0.45
C TYR A 174 -12.29 -10.33 1.26
N MET A 175 -12.29 -10.58 2.58
CA MET A 175 -13.40 -10.20 3.48
C MET A 175 -13.11 -8.93 4.30
N CYS A 176 -11.98 -8.29 4.04
CA CYS A 176 -11.57 -7.03 4.64
C CYS A 176 -11.52 -7.04 6.18
N GLU A 177 -11.06 -8.14 6.76
CA GLU A 177 -10.83 -8.23 8.19
C GLU A 177 -9.41 -7.78 8.59
N PHE A 178 -9.27 -7.12 9.74
CA PHE A 178 -7.96 -6.76 10.27
C PHE A 178 -7.30 -7.95 10.98
N VAL A 179 -6.00 -8.11 10.76
CA VAL A 179 -5.18 -9.09 11.51
C VAL A 179 -5.00 -8.60 12.95
N ARG A 180 -5.33 -9.46 13.92
CA ARG A 180 -5.30 -9.12 15.35
C ARG A 180 -3.88 -9.10 15.91
N ASP A 181 -3.70 -8.34 16.98
CA ASP A 181 -2.42 -8.28 17.70
C ASP A 181 -2.09 -9.63 18.38
N GLY A 182 -0.84 -10.06 18.30
CA GLY A 182 -0.33 -11.27 18.96
C GLY A 182 -0.07 -12.50 18.08
N GLU A 183 -0.38 -12.46 16.79
CA GLU A 183 -0.16 -13.58 15.85
C GLU A 183 1.16 -13.51 15.08
N SER A 184 1.96 -12.45 15.25
CA SER A 184 3.18 -12.20 14.47
C SER A 184 4.43 -11.98 15.33
N ALA A 185 5.58 -12.50 14.88
CA ALA A 185 6.88 -12.31 15.54
C ALA A 185 7.41 -10.86 15.45
N PHE A 186 6.96 -10.11 14.44
CA PHE A 186 7.28 -8.69 14.25
C PHE A 186 5.98 -7.89 14.11
N SER A 187 5.96 -6.66 14.63
CA SER A 187 4.84 -5.75 14.35
C SER A 187 4.88 -5.31 12.89
N LEU A 188 3.71 -5.17 12.27
CA LEU A 188 3.61 -4.72 10.89
C LEU A 188 4.26 -3.35 10.67
N ASN A 189 4.09 -2.41 11.61
CA ASN A 189 4.74 -1.10 11.55
C ASN A 189 6.27 -1.19 11.47
N SER A 190 6.88 -2.15 12.17
CA SER A 190 8.33 -2.37 12.12
C SER A 190 8.77 -2.85 10.74
N LEU A 191 8.01 -3.75 10.13
CA LEU A 191 8.29 -4.30 8.80
C LEU A 191 8.09 -3.24 7.71
N ILE A 192 6.93 -2.57 7.71
CA ILE A 192 6.61 -1.49 6.79
C ILE A 192 7.63 -0.34 6.93
N GLY A 193 8.06 -0.01 8.15
CA GLY A 193 9.10 1.00 8.42
C GLY A 193 10.47 0.67 7.83
N CYS A 194 10.71 -0.59 7.45
CA CYS A 194 11.90 -1.00 6.71
C CYS A 194 11.74 -0.86 5.18
N GLY A 195 10.50 -0.68 4.69
CA GLY A 195 10.19 -0.39 3.29
C GLY A 195 10.67 1.01 2.88
N VAL A 196 11.19 1.12 1.65
CA VAL A 196 11.78 2.35 1.11
C VAL A 196 11.65 2.37 -0.41
N ASP A 197 11.48 3.54 -1.01
CA ASP A 197 11.46 3.67 -2.47
C ASP A 197 12.89 3.83 -3.00
N GLY A 198 13.48 2.72 -3.44
CA GLY A 198 14.87 2.69 -3.89
C GLY A 198 15.17 3.66 -5.03
N TYR A 199 14.20 4.03 -5.87
CA TYR A 199 14.43 4.99 -6.97
C TYR A 199 14.68 6.41 -6.47
N ASP A 200 13.94 6.83 -5.44
CA ASP A 200 14.03 8.18 -4.90
C ASP A 200 15.09 8.25 -3.77
N ASP A 201 15.18 7.21 -2.94
CA ASP A 201 15.99 7.23 -1.72
C ASP A 201 17.41 6.68 -1.89
N TRP A 202 17.67 5.87 -2.92
CA TRP A 202 18.98 5.24 -3.16
C TRP A 202 19.62 5.69 -4.48
N PRO A 203 20.23 6.89 -4.53
CA PRO A 203 20.80 7.44 -5.77
C PRO A 203 21.99 6.63 -6.33
N ASP A 204 22.60 5.77 -5.49
CA ASP A 204 23.67 4.85 -5.89
C ASP A 204 23.16 3.54 -6.48
N TRP A 205 21.85 3.28 -6.44
CA TRP A 205 21.23 2.09 -6.98
C TRP A 205 20.67 2.35 -8.39
N LYS A 206 21.19 1.62 -9.37
CA LYS A 206 20.81 1.69 -10.78
C LYS A 206 20.34 0.30 -11.24
N PRO A 207 19.07 -0.07 -11.03
CA PRO A 207 18.59 -1.44 -11.21
C PRO A 207 18.85 -2.04 -12.61
N PHE A 208 18.89 -1.19 -13.64
CA PHE A 208 19.10 -1.62 -15.04
C PHE A 208 20.56 -1.59 -15.50
N ALA A 209 21.50 -1.17 -14.64
CA ALA A 209 22.92 -1.21 -14.97
C ALA A 209 23.47 -2.65 -14.83
N PRO A 210 24.49 -3.05 -15.60
CA PRO A 210 25.14 -4.36 -15.44
C PRO A 210 25.66 -4.62 -14.02
N ARG A 211 25.96 -3.55 -13.28
CA ARG A 211 26.30 -3.59 -11.86
C ARG A 211 25.42 -2.58 -11.11
N PRO A 212 24.27 -3.00 -10.55
CA PRO A 212 23.29 -2.08 -9.98
C PRO A 212 23.81 -1.16 -8.87
N VAL A 213 24.85 -1.58 -8.15
CA VAL A 213 25.53 -0.77 -7.11
C VAL A 213 27.03 -0.60 -7.39
N GLY A 214 27.42 -0.67 -8.67
CA GLY A 214 28.81 -0.53 -9.10
C GLY A 214 29.73 -1.62 -8.55
N ASN A 215 30.81 -1.21 -7.88
CA ASN A 215 31.81 -2.13 -7.29
C ASN A 215 31.58 -2.37 -5.80
N ARG A 216 30.45 -1.94 -5.23
CA ARG A 216 30.16 -2.21 -3.81
C ARG A 216 29.99 -3.72 -3.59
N PRO A 217 30.57 -4.27 -2.49
CA PRO A 217 30.29 -5.63 -2.11
C PRO A 217 28.82 -5.79 -1.75
N VAL A 218 28.28 -6.97 -2.03
CA VAL A 218 26.93 -7.39 -1.67
C VAL A 218 26.99 -8.74 -0.97
N TRP A 219 26.01 -9.01 -0.13
CA TRP A 219 25.79 -10.29 0.51
C TRP A 219 24.64 -10.98 -0.20
N VAL A 220 24.78 -12.28 -0.45
CA VAL A 220 23.75 -13.09 -1.10
C VAL A 220 23.27 -14.10 -0.09
N GLY A 221 21.97 -14.06 0.20
CA GLY A 221 21.27 -15.06 0.98
C GLY A 221 20.50 -15.98 0.05
N TYR A 222 20.53 -17.28 0.33
CA TYR A 222 19.71 -18.26 -0.34
C TYR A 222 19.06 -19.16 0.70
N ASP A 223 17.74 -19.20 0.68
CA ASP A 223 16.92 -20.14 1.43
C ASP A 223 16.45 -21.23 0.47
N ALA A 224 16.79 -22.47 0.76
CA ALA A 224 16.59 -23.59 -0.16
C ALA A 224 15.20 -24.20 0.02
N ASN A 225 14.55 -24.62 -1.07
CA ASN A 225 13.33 -25.41 -1.01
C ASN A 225 13.59 -26.78 -0.32
N GLY A 226 12.62 -27.26 0.45
CA GLY A 226 12.51 -28.66 0.84
C GLY A 226 12.38 -29.60 -0.36
N SER A 227 12.95 -30.80 -0.27
CA SER A 227 13.16 -31.73 -1.40
C SER A 227 11.88 -32.39 -1.96
N THR A 228 10.71 -32.02 -1.47
CA THR A 228 9.43 -32.61 -1.86
C THR A 228 8.78 -31.76 -2.94
N GLY A 229 8.25 -32.36 -4.01
CA GLY A 229 7.59 -31.66 -5.12
C GLY A 229 6.37 -30.79 -4.76
N ASN A 230 6.00 -30.74 -3.47
CA ASN A 230 4.96 -29.88 -2.89
C ASN A 230 5.53 -28.84 -1.90
N GLY A 231 6.85 -28.59 -1.88
CA GLY A 231 7.51 -27.69 -0.93
C GLY A 231 7.59 -26.21 -1.37
N ASP A 232 7.73 -25.32 -0.38
CA ASP A 232 7.85 -23.87 -0.53
C ASP A 232 8.96 -23.44 -1.49
N SER A 233 8.81 -22.31 -2.18
CA SER A 233 9.82 -21.86 -3.14
C SER A 233 11.17 -21.58 -2.48
N GLY A 234 12.27 -21.93 -3.14
CA GLY A 234 13.56 -21.40 -2.75
C GLY A 234 13.56 -19.87 -2.92
N ALA A 235 14.25 -19.14 -2.05
CA ALA A 235 14.29 -17.69 -2.10
C ALA A 235 15.73 -17.18 -2.10
N LEU A 236 16.07 -16.36 -3.10
CA LEU A 236 17.32 -15.64 -3.17
C LEU A 236 17.10 -14.18 -2.78
N CYS A 237 18.00 -13.62 -1.97
CA CYS A 237 18.05 -12.19 -1.71
C CYS A 237 19.47 -11.64 -1.91
N VAL A 238 19.56 -10.42 -2.44
CA VAL A 238 20.83 -9.67 -2.53
C VAL A 238 20.73 -8.45 -1.65
N VAL A 239 21.65 -8.36 -0.68
CA VAL A 239 21.68 -7.32 0.34
C VAL A 239 22.97 -6.51 0.21
N VAL A 240 22.84 -5.19 0.16
CA VAL A 240 23.98 -4.27 0.23
C VAL A 240 24.23 -3.95 1.70
N PRO A 241 25.37 -4.36 2.28
CA PRO A 241 25.71 -4.01 3.65
C PRO A 241 26.02 -2.51 3.80
N PRO A 242 25.83 -1.95 4.99
CA PRO A 242 26.19 -0.56 5.25
C PRO A 242 27.70 -0.36 5.15
N ALA A 243 28.11 0.83 4.70
CA ALA A 243 29.54 1.19 4.61
C ALA A 243 30.16 1.52 5.99
N VAL A 244 29.32 1.72 7.01
CA VAL A 244 29.73 2.09 8.37
C VAL A 244 28.99 1.23 9.40
N PRO A 245 29.61 0.92 10.56
CA PRO A 245 28.92 0.26 11.66
C PRO A 245 27.63 0.98 12.08
N GLY A 246 26.57 0.22 12.36
CA GLY A 246 25.26 0.76 12.73
C GLY A 246 24.43 1.34 11.57
N GLY A 247 24.92 1.27 10.33
CA GLY A 247 24.15 1.68 9.15
C GLY A 247 23.05 0.67 8.76
N ARG A 248 22.22 1.06 7.78
CA ARG A 248 21.12 0.23 7.28
C ARG A 248 21.57 -0.77 6.22
N PHE A 249 21.05 -1.99 6.30
CA PHE A 249 21.12 -2.97 5.23
C PHE A 249 20.06 -2.67 4.18
N ARG A 250 20.39 -2.88 2.90
CA ARG A 250 19.47 -2.61 1.78
C ARG A 250 19.30 -3.85 0.93
N THR A 251 18.12 -4.46 0.94
CA THR A 251 17.79 -5.55 0.01
C THR A 251 17.46 -4.93 -1.34
N ILE A 252 18.23 -5.27 -2.37
CA ILE A 252 18.13 -4.66 -3.72
C ILE A 252 17.59 -5.62 -4.78
N GLU A 253 17.53 -6.92 -4.49
CA GLU A 253 16.97 -7.96 -5.35
C GLU A 253 16.38 -9.06 -4.48
N THR A 254 15.20 -9.55 -4.84
CA THR A 254 14.59 -10.76 -4.30
C THR A 254 14.07 -11.62 -5.45
N ARG A 255 14.32 -12.93 -5.40
CA ARG A 255 13.79 -13.88 -6.38
C ARG A 255 13.25 -15.11 -5.68
N GLN A 256 12.03 -15.48 -6.02
CA GLN A 256 11.51 -16.81 -5.72
C GLN A 256 11.90 -17.76 -6.86
N VAL A 257 12.39 -18.92 -6.49
CA VAL A 257 12.87 -19.97 -7.37
C VAL A 257 11.93 -21.16 -7.22
N ARG A 258 11.07 -21.37 -8.22
CA ARG A 258 10.15 -22.51 -8.34
C ARG A 258 10.46 -23.28 -9.63
N GLY A 259 10.44 -24.61 -9.56
CA GLY A 259 10.42 -25.46 -10.75
C GLY A 259 11.65 -25.38 -11.65
N LEU A 260 12.81 -24.96 -11.15
CA LEU A 260 14.06 -25.11 -11.90
C LEU A 260 14.48 -26.58 -11.85
N GLU A 261 14.37 -27.28 -12.98
CA GLU A 261 15.03 -28.57 -13.17
C GLU A 261 16.54 -28.35 -13.04
N PHE A 262 17.21 -29.15 -12.20
CA PHE A 262 18.67 -29.19 -12.19
C PHE A 262 19.12 -29.72 -13.56
N GLU A 263 19.77 -28.87 -14.37
CA GLU A 263 20.65 -29.33 -15.46
C GLU A 263 22.06 -29.64 -14.92
#